data_AF-X1H4V6-F1
#
_entry.id   AF-X1H4V6-F1
#
_cell.length_a   1.000
_cell.length_b   1.000
_cell.length_c   1.000
_cell.angle_alpha   90.00
_cell.angle_beta   90.00
_cell.angle_gamma   90.00
#
_symmetry.space_group_name_H-M   'P 1'
#
loop_
_entity.id
_entity.type
_entity.pdbx_description
1 polymer ?
#
loop_
_entity_poly.entity_id
_entity_poly.type
_entity_poly.pdbx_seq_one_letter_code
_entity_poly.pdbx_strand_id
1 'polypeptide(L)'
;VPDISISGGFAFEDQMMKGLALGAPYFKLIGMARAPLAAAMVGKTIGKKIDEGMIPVYIERFGDISEEIFVTAPDLKRKFGKDFEKIPTGAIGVYTYLERLHQGLRQIMAGCRKFSLEYISRDDIAALTHDASSISDIPHIMECDKKQVEKVLNS
;
A
#
# COMPACT_ATOMS: atom_id res chain seq x y z
N VAL A 1 8.36 -25.52 -1.76
CA VAL A 1 7.04 -24.86 -1.55
C VAL A 1 6.86 -23.87 -2.69
N PRO A 2 5.70 -23.83 -3.38
CA PRO A 2 5.46 -22.89 -4.49
C PRO A 2 5.31 -21.45 -3.98
N ASP A 3 5.41 -20.48 -4.89
CA ASP A 3 5.08 -19.09 -4.58
C ASP A 3 3.58 -18.95 -4.30
N ILE A 4 3.25 -18.20 -3.24
CA ILE A 4 1.86 -18.06 -2.75
C ILE A 4 1.47 -16.58 -2.77
N SER A 5 0.21 -16.32 -3.14
CA SER A 5 -0.43 -15.02 -2.97
C SER A 5 -1.29 -15.02 -1.71
N ILE A 6 -1.04 -14.09 -0.79
CA ILE A 6 -1.93 -13.86 0.36
C ILE A 6 -2.98 -12.83 -0.04
N SER A 7 -4.24 -13.08 0.33
CA SER A 7 -5.37 -12.20 0.01
C SER A 7 -6.27 -12.01 1.22
N GLY A 8 -6.92 -10.85 1.31
CA GLY A 8 -7.94 -10.58 2.32
C GLY A 8 -7.61 -9.37 3.19
N GLY A 9 -8.45 -8.33 3.12
CA GLY A 9 -8.37 -7.18 4.02
C GLY A 9 -7.30 -6.12 3.71
N PHE A 10 -6.42 -6.34 2.73
CA PHE A 10 -5.38 -5.38 2.35
C PHE A 10 -5.95 -4.12 1.67
N ALA A 11 -5.59 -2.96 2.22
CA ALA A 11 -5.96 -1.62 1.73
C ALA A 11 -4.80 -0.60 1.80
N PHE A 12 -3.78 -0.87 2.63
CA PHE A 12 -2.65 0.02 2.85
C PHE A 12 -1.31 -0.73 2.76
N GLU A 13 -0.27 0.03 2.46
CA GLU A 13 1.11 -0.41 2.27
C GLU A 13 1.72 -1.11 3.50
N ASP A 14 1.35 -0.69 4.72
CA ASP A 14 1.82 -1.34 5.96
C ASP A 14 1.23 -2.74 6.10
N GLN A 15 -0.03 -2.92 5.70
CA GLN A 15 -0.68 -4.22 5.66
C GLN A 15 -0.02 -5.12 4.60
N MET A 16 0.34 -4.56 3.45
CA MET A 16 1.08 -5.31 2.42
C MET A 16 2.42 -5.82 2.96
N MET A 17 3.21 -4.95 3.59
CA MET A 17 4.49 -5.33 4.21
C MET A 17 4.30 -6.44 5.25
N LYS A 18 3.34 -6.29 6.16
CA LYS A 18 3.01 -7.29 7.18
C LYS A 18 2.56 -8.61 6.55
N GLY A 19 1.73 -8.54 5.51
CA GLY A 19 1.25 -9.70 4.76
C GLY A 19 2.41 -10.49 4.15
N LEU A 20 3.36 -9.80 3.49
CA LEU A 20 4.55 -10.42 2.93
C LEU A 20 5.44 -11.02 4.02
N ALA A 21 5.70 -10.29 5.10
CA ALA A 21 6.50 -10.75 6.23
C ALA A 21 5.90 -11.98 6.92
N LEU A 22 4.58 -12.03 7.10
CA LEU A 22 3.87 -13.16 7.74
C LEU A 22 4.15 -14.50 7.06
N GLY A 23 4.19 -14.54 5.73
CA GLY A 23 4.46 -15.77 4.99
C GLY A 23 5.85 -15.85 4.38
N ALA A 24 6.78 -14.97 4.77
CA ALA A 24 8.13 -14.97 4.21
C ALA A 24 8.85 -16.30 4.51
N PRO A 25 9.59 -16.87 3.53
CA PRO A 25 9.85 -16.33 2.20
C PRO A 25 8.84 -16.76 1.11
N TYR A 26 7.74 -17.43 1.45
CA TYR A 26 6.83 -18.07 0.49
C TYR A 26 5.77 -17.14 -0.12
N PHE A 27 5.36 -16.09 0.60
CA PHE A 27 4.38 -15.13 0.07
C PHE A 27 5.09 -14.13 -0.84
N LYS A 28 4.70 -14.11 -2.12
CA LYS A 28 5.30 -13.23 -3.14
C LYS A 28 4.36 -12.14 -3.63
N LEU A 29 3.06 -12.28 -3.37
CA LEU A 29 2.02 -11.42 -3.94
C LEU A 29 0.95 -11.10 -2.89
N ILE A 30 0.43 -9.87 -2.97
CA ILE A 30 -0.74 -9.42 -2.21
C ILE A 30 -1.94 -9.34 -3.15
N GLY A 31 -2.96 -10.16 -2.88
CA GLY A 31 -4.24 -10.10 -3.56
C GLY A 31 -5.16 -9.05 -2.93
N MET A 32 -5.58 -8.07 -3.74
CA MET A 32 -6.47 -6.98 -3.33
C MET A 32 -7.74 -7.01 -4.17
N ALA A 33 -8.89 -6.74 -3.53
CA ALA A 33 -10.18 -6.67 -4.22
C ALA A 33 -10.92 -5.38 -3.89
N ARG A 34 -11.44 -5.27 -2.65
CA ARG A 34 -12.30 -4.13 -2.27
C ARG A 34 -11.60 -2.78 -2.33
N ALA A 35 -10.33 -2.69 -1.96
CA ALA A 35 -9.65 -1.40 -1.88
C ALA A 35 -9.40 -0.76 -3.26
N PRO A 36 -8.85 -1.48 -4.27
CA PRO A 36 -8.81 -0.97 -5.65
C PRO A 36 -10.20 -0.64 -6.21
N LEU A 37 -11.22 -1.48 -5.94
CA LEU A 37 -12.59 -1.20 -6.39
C LEU A 37 -13.17 0.07 -5.76
N ALA A 38 -12.92 0.30 -4.47
CA ALA A 38 -13.32 1.52 -3.80
C ALA A 38 -12.62 2.75 -4.40
N ALA A 39 -11.33 2.66 -4.71
CA ALA A 39 -10.61 3.74 -5.42
C ALA A 39 -11.24 4.04 -6.79
N ALA A 40 -11.64 3.02 -7.54
CA ALA A 40 -12.35 3.19 -8.81
C ALA A 40 -13.70 3.89 -8.63
N MET A 41 -14.49 3.46 -7.65
CA MET A 41 -15.82 4.01 -7.37
C MET A 41 -15.73 5.47 -6.91
N VAL A 42 -14.79 5.78 -6.02
CA VAL A 42 -14.54 7.16 -5.57
C VAL A 42 -14.09 8.02 -6.74
N GLY A 43 -13.09 7.57 -7.52
CA GLY A 43 -12.63 8.30 -8.71
C GLY A 43 -13.75 8.61 -9.71
N LYS A 44 -14.61 7.62 -10.00
CA LYS A 44 -15.79 7.79 -10.86
C LYS A 44 -16.79 8.80 -10.27
N THR A 45 -17.03 8.73 -8.97
CA THR A 45 -17.99 9.61 -8.28
C THR A 45 -17.50 11.06 -8.31
N ILE A 46 -16.21 11.28 -8.04
CA ILE A 46 -15.61 12.62 -8.10
C ILE A 46 -15.63 13.15 -9.53
N GLY A 47 -15.27 12.34 -10.53
CA GLY A 47 -15.39 12.74 -11.94
C GLY A 47 -16.79 13.21 -12.31
N LYS A 48 -17.81 12.44 -11.94
CA LYS A 48 -19.21 12.84 -12.18
C LYS A 48 -19.57 14.14 -11.45
N LYS A 49 -19.07 14.36 -10.24
CA LYS A 49 -19.31 15.60 -9.47
C LYS A 49 -18.63 16.82 -10.09
N ILE A 50 -17.47 16.64 -10.72
CA ILE A 50 -16.81 17.66 -11.53
C ILE A 50 -17.68 18.02 -12.74
N ASP A 51 -18.13 17.02 -13.50
CA ASP A 51 -18.99 17.23 -14.69
C ASP A 51 -20.32 17.93 -14.33
N GLU A 52 -20.85 17.66 -13.13
CA GLU A 52 -22.05 18.29 -12.60
C GLU A 52 -21.83 19.69 -11.98
N GLY A 53 -20.58 20.15 -11.84
CA GLY A 53 -20.24 21.39 -11.12
C GLY A 53 -20.60 21.35 -9.63
N MET A 54 -20.71 20.15 -9.04
CA MET A 54 -21.11 19.91 -7.65
C MET A 54 -19.96 19.28 -6.86
N ILE A 55 -18.77 19.86 -6.94
CA ILE A 55 -17.58 19.33 -6.27
C ILE A 55 -17.71 19.55 -4.76
N PRO A 56 -17.48 18.53 -3.92
CA PRO A 56 -17.47 18.73 -2.47
C PRO A 56 -16.40 19.75 -2.05
N VAL A 57 -16.73 20.66 -1.14
CA VAL A 57 -15.84 21.75 -0.68
C VAL A 57 -14.44 21.27 -0.25
N TYR A 58 -14.35 20.08 0.36
CA TYR A 58 -13.07 19.50 0.80
C TYR A 58 -12.15 19.04 -0.35
N ILE A 59 -12.70 18.90 -1.56
CA ILE A 59 -12.00 18.57 -2.80
C ILE A 59 -11.76 19.82 -3.63
N GLU A 60 -12.75 20.72 -3.69
CA GLU A 60 -12.70 21.97 -4.44
C GLU A 60 -11.48 22.85 -4.10
N ARG A 61 -10.99 22.77 -2.85
CA ARG A 61 -9.74 23.43 -2.43
C ARG A 61 -8.49 23.00 -3.22
N PHE A 62 -8.54 21.85 -3.90
CA PHE A 62 -7.45 21.33 -4.74
C PHE A 62 -7.63 21.69 -6.22
N GLY A 63 -8.79 22.20 -6.62
CA GLY A 63 -9.11 22.52 -8.01
C GLY A 63 -10.54 22.18 -8.38
N ASP A 64 -10.92 22.55 -9.61
CA ASP A 64 -12.25 22.31 -10.17
C ASP A 64 -12.24 21.35 -11.37
N ILE A 65 -11.07 21.00 -11.89
CA ILE A 65 -10.90 20.03 -12.98
C ILE A 65 -10.18 18.76 -12.52
N SER A 66 -10.37 17.67 -13.28
CA SER A 66 -9.76 16.36 -12.98
C SER A 66 -8.23 16.41 -12.92
N GLU A 67 -7.59 17.28 -13.72
CA GLU A 67 -6.13 17.44 -13.75
C GLU A 67 -5.55 18.04 -12.47
N GLU A 68 -6.34 18.86 -11.78
CA GLU A 68 -5.94 19.50 -10.52
C GLU A 68 -6.26 18.60 -9.32
N ILE A 69 -7.42 17.94 -9.35
CA ILE A 69 -7.90 17.10 -8.25
C ILE A 69 -7.13 15.78 -8.15
N PHE A 70 -6.80 15.13 -9.27
CA PHE A 70 -6.07 13.86 -9.27
C PHE A 70 -4.57 14.10 -9.42
N VAL A 71 -3.80 13.83 -8.35
CA VAL A 71 -2.35 14.10 -8.31
C VAL A 71 -1.54 13.44 -9.45
N THR A 72 -1.98 12.29 -9.97
CA THR A 72 -1.28 11.61 -11.09
C THR A 72 -1.78 12.06 -12.46
N ALA A 73 -2.83 12.86 -12.55
CA ALA A 73 -3.41 13.27 -13.83
C ALA A 73 -2.44 14.07 -14.72
N PRO A 74 -1.62 15.02 -14.20
CA PRO A 74 -0.63 15.71 -15.02
C PRO A 74 0.39 14.76 -15.68
N ASP A 75 0.84 13.74 -14.96
CA ASP A 75 1.77 12.74 -15.48
C ASP A 75 1.12 11.82 -16.51
N LEU A 76 -0.13 11.42 -16.27
CA LEU A 76 -0.92 10.65 -17.23
C LEU A 76 -1.18 11.48 -18.51
N LYS A 77 -1.50 12.76 -18.39
CA LYS A 77 -1.70 13.66 -19.54
C LYS A 77 -0.42 13.84 -20.33
N ARG A 78 0.73 13.98 -19.68
CA ARG A 78 2.03 14.02 -20.36
C ARG A 78 2.33 12.70 -21.10
N LYS A 79 1.94 11.57 -20.52
CA LYS A 79 2.17 10.23 -21.10
C LYS A 79 1.23 9.92 -22.28
N PHE A 80 -0.04 10.29 -22.20
CA PHE A 80 -1.07 9.92 -23.17
C PHE A 80 -1.49 11.06 -24.12
N GLY A 81 -1.07 12.30 -23.84
CA GLY A 81 -1.37 13.45 -24.67
C GLY A 81 -2.88 13.61 -24.89
N LYS A 82 -3.31 13.62 -26.16
CA LYS A 82 -4.72 13.74 -26.53
C LYS A 82 -5.59 12.55 -26.07
N ASP A 83 -5.00 11.38 -25.88
CA ASP A 83 -5.74 10.20 -25.44
C ASP A 83 -6.07 10.23 -23.93
N PHE A 84 -5.54 11.19 -23.19
CA PHE A 84 -5.86 11.38 -21.77
C PHE A 84 -7.37 11.59 -21.53
N GLU A 85 -8.03 12.34 -22.40
CA GLU A 85 -9.48 12.59 -22.31
C GLU A 85 -10.33 11.32 -22.42
N LYS A 86 -9.77 10.23 -22.99
CA LYS A 86 -10.45 8.93 -23.08
C LYS A 86 -10.36 8.12 -21.80
N ILE A 87 -9.52 8.53 -20.85
CA ILE A 87 -9.27 7.78 -19.60
C ILE A 87 -10.38 8.12 -18.60
N PRO A 88 -11.16 7.13 -18.13
CA PRO A 88 -12.16 7.38 -17.10
C PRO A 88 -11.51 7.83 -15.79
N THR A 89 -12.11 8.78 -15.09
CA THR A 89 -11.68 9.24 -13.76
C THR A 89 -11.59 8.11 -12.73
N GLY A 90 -12.42 7.07 -12.85
CA GLY A 90 -12.29 5.85 -12.05
C GLY A 90 -10.96 5.11 -12.27
N ALA A 91 -10.47 5.06 -13.51
CA ALA A 91 -9.15 4.47 -13.81
C ALA A 91 -8.01 5.33 -13.26
N ILE A 92 -8.12 6.66 -13.36
CA ILE A 92 -7.17 7.60 -12.73
C ILE A 92 -7.13 7.39 -11.22
N GLY A 93 -8.30 7.20 -10.58
CA GLY A 93 -8.41 6.91 -9.15
C GLY A 93 -7.70 5.62 -8.74
N VAL A 94 -7.87 4.53 -9.49
CA VAL A 94 -7.14 3.27 -9.24
C VAL A 94 -5.64 3.46 -9.43
N TYR A 95 -5.23 4.11 -10.51
CA TYR A 95 -3.82 4.37 -10.80
C TYR A 95 -3.16 5.17 -9.67
N THR A 96 -3.81 6.26 -9.25
CA THR A 96 -3.36 7.10 -8.13
C THR A 96 -3.22 6.27 -6.84
N TYR A 97 -4.20 5.41 -6.56
CA TYR A 97 -4.19 4.55 -5.38
C TYR A 97 -3.01 3.56 -5.41
N LEU A 98 -2.76 2.92 -6.55
CA LEU A 98 -1.64 1.99 -6.72
C LEU A 98 -0.28 2.70 -6.62
N GLU A 99 -0.14 3.91 -7.16
CA GLU A 99 1.08 4.71 -7.00
C GLU A 99 1.34 5.06 -5.53
N ARG A 100 0.29 5.44 -4.78
CA ARG A 100 0.40 5.67 -3.34
C ARG A 100 0.91 4.43 -2.61
N LEU A 101 0.34 3.25 -2.91
CA LEU A 101 0.79 1.99 -2.32
C LEU A 101 2.23 1.64 -2.70
N HIS A 102 2.59 1.83 -3.98
CA HIS A 102 3.95 1.58 -4.46
C HIS A 102 4.97 2.43 -3.72
N GLN A 103 4.72 3.74 -3.61
CA GLN A 103 5.59 4.65 -2.90
C GLN A 103 5.62 4.34 -1.40
N GLY A 104 4.47 4.17 -0.75
CA GLY A 104 4.37 3.90 0.68
C GLY A 104 5.06 2.59 1.08
N LEU A 105 4.89 1.54 0.29
CA LEU A 105 5.56 0.25 0.55
C LEU A 105 7.08 0.40 0.49
N ARG A 106 7.60 1.11 -0.52
CA ARG A 106 9.05 1.39 -0.62
C ARG A 106 9.56 2.22 0.54
N GLN A 107 8.77 3.17 1.05
CA GLN A 107 9.14 3.96 2.22
C GLN A 107 9.23 3.10 3.48
N ILE A 108 8.26 2.22 3.72
CA ILE A 108 8.27 1.28 4.85
C ILE A 108 9.46 0.32 4.74
N MET A 109 9.65 -0.27 3.56
CA MET A 109 10.75 -1.17 3.26
C MET A 109 12.12 -0.50 3.47
N ALA A 110 12.28 0.75 3.03
CA ALA A 110 13.49 1.51 3.28
C ALA A 110 13.70 1.76 4.80
N GLY A 111 12.62 2.02 5.55
CA GLY A 111 12.65 2.18 7.00
C GLY A 111 13.18 0.95 7.74
N CYS A 112 12.84 -0.26 7.29
CA CYS A 112 13.39 -1.52 7.81
C CYS A 112 14.59 -2.06 7.03
N ARG A 113 15.21 -1.24 6.17
CA ARG A 113 16.43 -1.55 5.39
C ARG A 113 16.28 -2.76 4.45
N LYS A 114 15.08 -2.98 3.92
CA LYS A 114 14.80 -4.02 2.92
C LYS A 114 14.68 -3.38 1.55
N PHE A 115 15.69 -3.57 0.69
CA PHE A 115 15.72 -2.93 -0.64
C PHE A 115 15.17 -3.82 -1.77
N SER A 116 14.77 -5.05 -1.44
CA SER A 116 14.11 -6.02 -2.32
C SER A 116 13.14 -6.85 -1.47
N LEU A 117 12.09 -7.38 -2.12
CA LEU A 117 11.11 -8.25 -1.47
C LEU A 117 11.73 -9.53 -0.91
N GLU A 118 12.83 -10.01 -1.49
CA GLU A 118 13.55 -11.21 -1.02
C GLU A 118 14.18 -11.05 0.37
N TYR A 119 14.43 -9.81 0.80
CA TYR A 119 14.98 -9.52 2.12
C TYR A 119 13.90 -9.41 3.20
N ILE A 120 12.62 -9.37 2.81
CA ILE A 120 11.52 -9.36 3.78
C ILE A 120 11.48 -10.72 4.49
N SER A 121 11.44 -10.68 5.80
CA SER A 121 11.52 -11.86 6.66
C SER A 121 10.57 -11.73 7.85
N ARG A 122 10.28 -12.85 8.52
CA ARG A 122 9.29 -12.91 9.62
C ARG A 122 9.69 -12.09 10.86
N ASP A 123 10.96 -11.77 11.00
CA ASP A 123 11.52 -10.88 12.02
C ASP A 123 11.29 -9.39 11.72
N ASP A 124 10.80 -9.02 10.53
CA ASP A 124 10.41 -7.63 10.20
C ASP A 124 9.08 -7.22 10.86
N ILE A 125 8.43 -8.14 11.58
CA ILE A 125 7.18 -7.92 12.32
C ILE A 125 7.31 -8.44 13.75
N ALA A 126 6.50 -7.86 14.63
CA ALA A 126 6.43 -8.24 16.04
C ALA A 126 4.98 -8.48 16.44
N ALA A 127 4.76 -9.40 17.38
CA ALA A 127 3.47 -9.63 18.00
C ALA A 127 3.24 -8.61 19.14
N LEU A 128 2.04 -8.01 19.17
CA LEU A 128 1.66 -7.05 20.21
C LEU A 128 1.09 -7.73 21.47
N THR A 129 0.70 -8.99 21.37
CA THR A 129 0.17 -9.77 22.50
C THR A 129 0.91 -11.09 22.63
N HIS A 130 0.97 -11.62 23.85
CA HIS A 130 1.56 -12.94 24.11
C HIS A 130 0.78 -14.06 23.40
N ASP A 131 -0.54 -13.95 23.27
CA ASP A 131 -1.36 -14.93 22.54
C ASP A 131 -1.03 -14.97 21.04
N ALA A 132 -0.87 -13.79 20.42
CA ALA A 132 -0.46 -13.73 19.03
C ALA A 132 0.95 -14.32 18.86
N SER A 133 1.85 -14.03 19.81
CA SER A 133 3.21 -14.57 19.80
C SER A 133 3.22 -16.10 19.91
N SER A 134 2.43 -16.67 20.83
CA SER A 134 2.38 -18.12 21.06
C SER A 134 1.74 -18.91 19.92
N ILE A 135 0.78 -18.31 19.20
CA ILE A 135 0.10 -18.95 18.07
C ILE A 135 0.92 -18.83 16.78
N SER A 136 1.58 -17.69 16.58
CA SER A 136 2.25 -17.38 15.31
C SER A 136 3.75 -17.64 15.30
N ASP A 137 4.38 -17.92 16.44
CA ASP A 137 5.84 -17.97 16.61
C ASP A 137 6.55 -16.65 16.23
N ILE A 138 5.82 -15.54 16.15
CA ILE A 138 6.40 -14.21 15.96
C ILE A 138 6.77 -13.65 17.35
N PRO A 139 7.99 -13.11 17.54
CA PRO A 139 8.41 -12.57 18.83
C PRO A 139 7.46 -11.49 19.35
N HIS A 140 7.19 -11.51 20.65
CA HIS A 140 6.50 -10.41 21.30
C HIS A 140 7.34 -9.13 21.20
N ILE A 141 6.70 -7.96 21.12
CA ILE A 141 7.39 -6.68 20.90
C ILE A 141 8.47 -6.37 21.95
N MET A 142 8.32 -6.86 23.18
CA MET A 142 9.31 -6.69 24.25
C MET A 142 10.50 -7.66 24.15
N GLU A 143 10.45 -8.62 23.24
CA GLU A 143 11.45 -9.68 23.05
C GLU A 143 12.17 -9.58 21.70
N CYS A 144 11.75 -8.65 20.84
CA CYS A 144 12.43 -8.33 19.59
C CYS A 144 13.92 -8.04 19.84
N ASP A 145 14.78 -8.60 18.99
CA ASP A 145 16.24 -8.43 19.01
C ASP A 145 16.97 -8.81 20.31
N LYS A 146 16.30 -9.46 21.26
CA LYS A 146 16.91 -9.84 22.56
C LYS A 146 18.21 -10.64 22.38
N LYS A 147 18.21 -11.60 21.44
CA LYS A 147 19.40 -12.43 21.13
C LYS A 147 20.56 -11.59 20.58
N GLN A 148 20.25 -10.59 19.76
CA GLN A 148 21.22 -9.70 19.16
C GLN A 148 21.83 -8.78 20.22
N VAL A 149 21.00 -8.25 21.12
CA VAL A 149 21.45 -7.46 22.29
C VAL A 149 22.37 -8.28 23.20
N GLU A 150 21.97 -9.50 23.57
CA GLU A 150 22.79 -10.40 24.39
C GLU A 150 24.13 -10.72 23.75
N LYS A 151 24.18 -10.90 22.42
CA LYS A 151 25.42 -11.14 21.68
C LYS A 151 26.37 -9.94 21.75
N VAL A 152 25.84 -8.72 21.62
CA VAL A 152 26.63 -7.49 21.68
C VAL A 152 27.16 -7.23 23.09
N LEU A 153 26.35 -7.49 24.13
CA LEU A 153 26.74 -7.24 25.53
C LEU A 153 27.74 -8.26 26.08
N ASN A 154 27.76 -9.49 25.56
CA ASN A 154 28.70 -10.54 25.93
C ASN A 154 29.95 -10.59 25.02
N SER A 155 30.13 -9.60 24.15
CA SER A 155 31.34 -9.39 23.32
C SER A 155 32.28 -8.39 24.00
#